data_AF-A0A520LQP0-F1
#
_entry.id   AF-A0A520LQP0-F1
#
_cell.length_a   1.000
_cell.length_b   1.000
_cell.length_c   1.000
_cell.angle_alpha   90.00
_cell.angle_beta   90.00
_cell.angle_gamma   90.00
#
_symmetry.space_group_name_H-M   'P 1'
#
loop_
_entity.id
_entity.type
_entity.pdbx_description
1 polymer ?
#
loop_
_entity_poly.entity_id
_entity_poly.type
_entity_poly.pdbx_seq_one_letter_code
_entity_poly.pdbx_strand_id
1 'polypeptide(L)'
;LSEISRIPDDIKKLFSTAFEVEPQYIVESASRRQKWIDQAQSLNLYIGNANGKKLDLTYRMAWYSGLKTTYYLRSIAATTTEKSTINQGSLNAVSAQAESAPEVPHELGAPAPVPEACSLDDPDCEACQ
;
A
#
# COMPACT_ATOMS: atom_id res chain seq x y z
N LEU A 1 -1.80 3.68 3.09
CA LEU A 1 -2.10 3.71 4.55
C LEU A 1 -2.01 5.13 5.13
N SER A 2 -1.47 6.08 4.38
CA SER A 2 -1.26 7.49 4.77
C SER A 2 -2.51 8.18 5.34
N GLU A 3 -3.69 7.91 4.79
CA GLU A 3 -4.95 8.56 5.19
C GLU A 3 -5.60 7.97 6.46
N ILE A 4 -5.09 6.85 7.00
CA ILE A 4 -5.68 6.18 8.17
C ILE A 4 -5.01 6.70 9.45
N SER A 5 -5.76 7.50 10.22
CA SER A 5 -5.25 8.17 11.44
C SER A 5 -4.79 7.23 12.55
N ARG A 6 -5.40 6.04 12.68
CA ARG A 6 -5.09 5.07 13.75
C ARG A 6 -3.75 4.36 13.60
N ILE A 7 -3.15 4.40 12.42
CA ILE A 7 -1.92 3.66 12.13
C ILE A 7 -0.71 4.51 12.57
N PRO A 8 0.23 3.96 13.34
CA PRO A 8 1.49 4.62 13.67
C PRO A 8 2.33 4.99 12.45
N ASP A 9 3.14 6.04 12.56
CA ASP A 9 3.87 6.60 11.42
C ASP A 9 5.01 5.71 10.92
N ASP A 10 5.62 4.92 11.80
CA ASP A 10 6.61 3.89 11.44
C ASP A 10 5.99 2.81 10.54
N ILE A 11 4.76 2.38 10.85
CA ILE A 11 4.01 1.43 10.03
C ILE A 11 3.63 2.06 8.69
N LYS A 12 3.16 3.32 8.67
CA LYS A 12 2.88 4.03 7.40
C LYS A 12 4.13 4.13 6.53
N LYS A 13 5.29 4.41 7.12
CA LYS A 13 6.57 4.47 6.42
C LYS A 13 7.00 3.10 5.89
N LEU A 14 6.84 2.05 6.67
CA LEU A 14 7.18 0.69 6.26
C LEU A 14 6.34 0.20 5.08
N PHE A 15 5.05 0.53 5.08
CA PHE A 15 4.09 0.16 4.04
C PHE A 15 3.82 1.30 3.04
N SER A 16 4.81 2.18 2.82
CA SER A 16 4.72 3.20 1.79
C SER A 16 4.63 2.58 0.40
N THR A 17 3.71 3.09 -0.41
CA THR A 17 3.50 2.63 -1.79
C THR A 17 4.57 3.18 -2.73
N ALA A 18 4.67 2.62 -3.93
CA ALA A 18 5.65 3.05 -4.93
C ALA A 18 5.56 4.53 -5.33
N PHE A 19 4.39 5.16 -5.20
CA PHE A 19 4.19 6.59 -5.49
C PHE A 19 4.44 7.50 -4.28
N GLU A 20 4.44 6.94 -3.07
CA GLU A 20 4.76 7.66 -1.82
C GLU A 20 6.27 7.67 -1.54
N VAL A 21 7.01 6.74 -2.11
CA VAL A 21 8.48 6.68 -2.03
C VAL A 21 9.11 7.67 -3.01
N GLU A 22 10.06 8.47 -2.54
CA GLU A 22 10.77 9.42 -3.39
C GLU A 22 11.63 8.68 -4.45
N PRO A 23 11.59 9.11 -5.74
CA PRO A 23 12.33 8.45 -6.82
C PRO A 23 13.83 8.32 -6.58
N GLN A 24 14.40 9.21 -5.76
CA GLN A 24 15.81 9.17 -5.37
C GLN A 24 16.22 7.84 -4.74
N TYR A 25 15.45 7.32 -3.78
CA TYR A 25 15.76 6.08 -3.12
C TYR A 25 15.77 4.89 -4.09
N ILE A 26 14.87 4.90 -5.08
CA ILE A 26 14.78 3.86 -6.10
C ILE A 26 16.02 3.86 -7.00
N VAL A 27 16.42 5.05 -7.47
CA VAL A 27 17.60 5.22 -8.34
C VAL A 27 18.90 4.90 -7.60
N GLU A 28 19.08 5.38 -6.37
CA GLU A 28 20.28 5.08 -5.59
C GLU A 28 20.42 3.59 -5.28
N SER A 29 19.30 2.95 -4.88
CA SER A 29 19.28 1.51 -4.63
C SER A 29 19.60 0.72 -5.90
N ALA A 30 19.04 1.14 -7.05
CA ALA A 30 19.32 0.54 -8.34
C ALA A 30 20.78 0.72 -8.77
N SER A 31 21.37 1.89 -8.52
CA SER A 31 22.78 2.18 -8.82
C SER A 31 23.72 1.30 -8.00
N ARG A 32 23.45 1.15 -6.69
CA ARG A 32 24.26 0.30 -5.81
C ARG A 32 24.29 -1.16 -6.27
N ARG A 33 23.13 -1.73 -6.64
CA ARG A 33 23.07 -3.11 -7.14
C ARG A 33 23.60 -3.26 -8.57
N GLN A 34 23.54 -2.20 -9.39
CA GLN A 34 24.05 -2.21 -10.77
C GLN A 34 25.54 -2.56 -10.88
N LYS A 35 26.33 -2.30 -9.81
CA LYS A 35 27.74 -2.68 -9.70
C LYS A 35 27.98 -4.18 -9.83
N TRP A 36 26.97 -4.99 -9.48
CA TRP A 36 27.03 -6.45 -9.45
C TRP A 36 26.20 -7.09 -10.58
N ILE A 37 25.62 -6.28 -11.47
CA ILE A 37 24.83 -6.74 -12.61
C ILE A 37 25.67 -6.52 -13.88
N ASP A 38 25.98 -7.63 -14.54
CA ASP A 38 26.79 -7.70 -15.77
C ASP A 38 26.16 -6.89 -16.92
N GLN A 39 24.87 -7.11 -17.17
CA GLN A 39 24.06 -6.40 -18.14
C GLN A 39 23.32 -5.26 -17.45
N ALA A 40 21.99 -5.21 -17.51
CA ALA A 40 21.18 -4.13 -16.98
C ALA A 40 19.97 -4.67 -16.21
N GLN A 41 19.05 -3.79 -15.85
CA GLN A 41 17.88 -4.12 -15.03
C GLN A 41 16.67 -3.30 -15.46
N SER A 42 15.50 -3.93 -15.44
CA SER A 42 14.23 -3.27 -15.72
C SER A 42 13.82 -2.38 -14.55
N LEU A 43 14.24 -1.11 -14.57
CA LEU A 43 13.93 -0.15 -13.51
C LEU A 43 12.71 0.71 -13.89
N ASN A 44 11.55 0.39 -13.32
CA ASN A 44 10.38 1.26 -13.40
C ASN A 44 10.53 2.46 -12.45
N LEU A 45 10.19 3.66 -12.92
CA LEU A 45 10.18 4.88 -12.13
C LEU A 45 8.74 5.29 -11.85
N TYR A 46 8.44 5.56 -10.58
CA TYR A 46 7.12 5.99 -10.11
C TYR A 46 7.23 7.44 -9.62
N ILE A 47 6.48 8.35 -10.23
CA ILE A 47 6.56 9.78 -9.91
C ILE A 47 5.15 10.31 -9.69
N GLY A 48 4.81 10.60 -8.43
CA GLY A 48 3.61 11.35 -8.08
C GLY A 48 3.73 12.82 -8.49
N ASN A 49 2.65 13.41 -9.01
CA ASN A 49 2.62 14.81 -9.45
C ASN A 49 3.78 15.11 -10.42
N ALA A 50 3.88 14.32 -11.49
CA ALA A 50 4.95 14.44 -12.46
C ALA A 50 4.91 15.81 -13.17
N ASN A 51 6.07 16.46 -13.25
CA ASN A 51 6.28 17.68 -14.02
C ASN A 51 7.64 17.61 -14.71
N GLY A 52 7.86 18.45 -15.73
CA GLY A 52 9.09 18.41 -16.53
C GLY A 52 10.36 18.55 -15.70
N LYS A 53 10.35 19.41 -14.67
CA LYS A 53 11.50 19.63 -13.78
C LYS A 53 11.84 18.38 -12.95
N LYS A 54 10.83 17.71 -12.37
CA LYS A 54 11.02 16.46 -11.61
C LYS A 54 11.54 15.33 -12.50
N LEU A 55 11.02 15.23 -13.72
CA LEU A 55 11.48 14.24 -14.69
C LEU A 55 12.94 14.48 -15.05
N ASP A 56 13.29 15.71 -15.44
CA ASP A 56 14.66 16.10 -15.78
C ASP A 56 15.64 15.79 -14.64
N LEU A 57 15.31 16.18 -13.40
CA LEU A 57 16.12 15.88 -12.22
C LEU A 57 16.30 14.37 -12.01
N THR A 58 15.20 13.60 -12.10
CA THR A 58 15.23 12.14 -11.85
C THR A 58 16.08 11.41 -12.90
N TYR A 59 15.91 11.74 -14.18
CA TYR A 59 16.67 11.11 -15.25
C TYR A 59 18.14 11.52 -15.25
N ARG A 60 18.46 12.79 -14.97
CA ARG A 60 19.85 13.22 -14.78
C ARG A 60 20.51 12.49 -13.63
N MET A 61 19.82 12.37 -12.50
CA MET A 61 20.33 11.63 -11.34
C MET A 61 20.55 10.15 -11.66
N ALA A 62 19.65 9.50 -12.42
CA ALA A 62 19.85 8.13 -12.87
C ALA A 62 21.12 7.99 -13.72
N TRP A 63 21.35 8.91 -14.66
CA TRP A 63 22.55 8.94 -15.49
C TRP A 63 23.82 9.20 -14.68
N TYR A 64 23.84 10.23 -13.82
CA TYR A 64 24.97 10.54 -12.95
C TYR A 64 25.30 9.41 -11.97
N SER A 65 24.30 8.61 -11.57
CA SER A 65 24.48 7.45 -10.69
C SER A 65 24.98 6.19 -11.42
N GLY A 66 25.24 6.26 -12.74
CA GLY A 66 25.78 5.16 -13.52
C GLY A 66 24.77 4.04 -13.83
N LEU A 67 23.47 4.35 -13.83
CA LEU A 67 22.46 3.38 -14.28
C LEU A 67 22.54 3.18 -15.78
N LYS A 68 22.47 1.91 -16.21
CA LYS A 68 22.50 1.54 -17.63
C LYS A 68 21.14 1.71 -18.31
N THR A 69 20.04 1.48 -17.57
CA THR A 69 18.68 1.49 -18.11
C THR A 69 17.67 2.10 -17.15
N THR A 70 16.66 2.75 -17.72
CA THR A 70 15.35 3.00 -17.09
C THR A 70 14.29 2.35 -17.98
N TYR A 71 13.16 1.95 -17.42
CA TYR A 71 12.12 1.22 -18.15
C TYR A 71 10.84 2.06 -18.28
N TYR A 72 9.76 1.72 -17.58
CA TYR A 72 8.55 2.53 -17.62
C TYR A 72 8.61 3.71 -16.66
N LEU A 73 8.12 4.86 -17.13
CA LEU A 73 7.61 5.91 -16.26
C LEU A 73 6.15 5.62 -15.92
N ARG A 74 5.85 5.57 -14.63
CA ARG A 74 4.50 5.54 -14.08
C ARG A 74 4.27 6.87 -13.36
N SER A 75 3.43 7.71 -13.92
CA SER A 75 3.03 8.99 -13.33
C SER A 75 1.56 8.97 -12.96
N ILE A 76 1.24 9.46 -11.77
CA ILE A 76 -0.13 9.78 -11.38
C ILE A 76 -0.33 11.28 -11.51
N ALA A 77 -1.42 11.68 -12.17
CA ALA A 77 -1.87 13.06 -12.21
C ALA A 77 -2.37 13.50 -10.83
N ALA A 78 -2.24 14.78 -10.51
CA ALA A 78 -2.64 15.32 -9.20
C ALA A 78 -4.12 15.03 -8.85
N THR A 79 -4.97 14.88 -9.87
CA THR A 79 -6.36 14.45 -9.74
C THR A 79 -6.51 13.03 -10.24
N THR A 80 -6.92 12.14 -9.34
CA THR A 80 -7.38 10.79 -9.69
C THR A 80 -8.89 10.77 -9.59
N THR A 81 -9.58 10.21 -10.59
CA THR A 81 -11.03 10.03 -10.55
C THR A 81 -11.39 9.14 -9.36
N GLU A 82 -12.25 9.66 -8.48
CA GLU A 82 -12.75 8.94 -7.33
C GLU A 82 -13.39 7.63 -7.80
N LYS A 83 -12.88 6.49 -7.32
CA LYS A 83 -13.40 5.18 -7.74
C LYS A 83 -14.78 5.02 -7.11
N SER A 84 -15.81 4.85 -7.94
CA SER A 84 -17.19 4.64 -7.51
C SER A 84 -17.36 3.24 -6.90
N THR A 85 -16.87 3.05 -5.67
CA THR A 85 -17.36 1.98 -4.81
C THR A 85 -18.47 2.54 -3.94
N ILE A 86 -19.66 1.96 -4.09
CA ILE A 86 -20.88 2.30 -3.35
C ILE A 86 -20.62 2.07 -1.86
N ASN A 87 -20.51 3.17 -1.13
CA ASN A 87 -20.44 3.42 0.32
C ASN A 87 -19.23 4.29 0.64
N GLN A 88 -19.50 5.60 0.74
CA GLN A 88 -18.66 6.61 1.41
C GLN A 88 -18.65 6.37 2.93
N GLY A 89 -18.33 5.15 3.36
CA GLY A 89 -17.91 4.91 4.73
C GLY A 89 -16.52 5.48 4.85
N SER A 90 -16.38 6.55 5.64
CA SER A 90 -15.10 7.11 6.03
C SER A 90 -14.12 5.97 6.36
N LEU A 91 -12.84 6.14 6.06
CA LEU A 91 -11.77 5.14 6.21
C LEU A 91 -11.52 4.70 7.68
N ASN A 92 -12.53 4.80 8.56
CA ASN A 92 -12.64 4.28 9.91
C ASN A 92 -14.12 3.96 10.23
N ALA A 93 -14.71 2.95 9.60
CA ALA A 93 -15.95 2.35 10.09
C ALA A 93 -15.64 1.24 11.11
N VAL A 94 -15.09 1.62 12.26
CA VAL A 94 -15.27 0.85 13.50
C VAL A 94 -16.05 1.74 14.44
N SER A 95 -17.29 1.38 14.73
CA SER A 95 -18.11 2.04 15.74
C SER A 95 -17.48 1.79 17.10
N ALA A 96 -16.64 2.71 17.56
CA ALA A 96 -16.20 2.77 18.94
C ALA A 96 -17.38 3.28 19.79
N GLN A 97 -18.37 2.41 20.02
CA GLN A 97 -19.31 2.58 21.12
C GLN A 97 -18.54 2.26 22.40
N ALA A 98 -17.81 3.27 22.88
CA ALA A 98 -17.33 3.32 24.25
C ALA A 98 -18.53 3.63 25.15
N GLU A 99 -19.36 2.60 25.40
CA GLU A 99 -20.23 2.63 26.57
C GLU A 99 -19.35 2.38 27.79
N SER A 100 -19.32 3.38 28.65
CA SER A 100 -18.63 3.39 29.94
C SER A 100 -18.99 2.16 30.77
N ALA A 101 -18.05 1.24 30.95
CA ALA A 101 -18.14 0.19 31.97
C ALA A 101 -16.97 0.30 32.96
N PRO A 102 -17.19 0.03 34.26
CA PRO A 102 -16.19 0.22 35.30
C PRO A 102 -15.08 -0.84 35.26
N GLU A 103 -13.93 -0.48 35.83
CA GLU A 103 -12.69 -1.25 35.96
C GLU A 103 -12.89 -2.71 36.41
N VAL A 104 -12.58 -3.70 35.55
CA VAL A 104 -12.23 -5.09 35.96
C VAL A 104 -11.20 -5.70 34.96
N PRO A 105 -10.16 -6.44 35.41
CA PRO A 105 -8.99 -6.81 34.59
C PRO A 105 -9.25 -7.74 33.39
N HIS A 106 -8.48 -7.49 32.32
CA HIS A 106 -8.43 -8.14 31.01
C HIS A 106 -8.27 -9.68 31.03
N GLU A 107 -9.30 -10.40 30.57
CA GLU A 107 -9.18 -11.71 29.90
C GLU A 107 -9.70 -11.60 28.46
N LEU A 108 -9.13 -12.40 27.56
CA LEU A 108 -9.38 -12.39 26.12
C LEU A 108 -10.88 -12.57 25.81
N GLY A 109 -11.48 -11.57 25.16
CA GLY A 109 -12.88 -11.54 24.78
C GLY A 109 -13.28 -12.69 23.84
N ALA A 110 -14.52 -13.14 23.99
CA ALA A 110 -15.10 -14.24 23.23
C ALA A 110 -15.09 -13.98 21.71
N PRO A 111 -14.90 -15.01 20.88
CA PRO A 111 -14.94 -14.88 19.43
C PRO A 111 -16.34 -14.47 18.93
N ALA A 112 -16.37 -13.75 17.81
CA ALA A 112 -17.60 -13.37 17.12
C ALA A 112 -18.45 -14.62 16.78
N PRO A 113 -19.79 -14.50 16.76
CA PRO A 113 -20.66 -15.61 16.40
C PRO A 113 -20.36 -16.08 14.97
N VAL A 114 -20.08 -17.37 14.84
CA VAL A 114 -19.79 -18.04 13.56
C VAL A 114 -21.08 -18.08 12.74
N PRO A 115 -21.08 -17.68 11.45
CA PRO A 115 -22.26 -17.85 10.61
C PRO A 115 -22.61 -19.35 10.52
N GLU A 116 -23.89 -19.69 10.65
CA GLU A 116 -24.40 -21.06 10.49
C GLU A 116 -24.20 -21.51 9.04
N ALA A 117 -22.99 -21.98 8.72
CA ALA A 117 -22.73 -22.81 7.57
C ALA A 117 -22.97 -24.27 7.98
N CYS A 118 -23.77 -24.98 7.21
CA CYS A 118 -24.01 -26.40 7.42
C CYS A 118 -22.70 -27.21 7.30
N SER A 119 -22.64 -28.35 8.01
CA SER A 119 -21.48 -29.24 7.98
C SER A 119 -21.31 -29.90 6.62
N LEU A 120 -20.06 -30.10 6.17
CA LEU A 120 -19.73 -30.85 4.95
C LEU A 120 -20.17 -32.32 5.01
N ASP A 121 -20.36 -32.86 6.22
CA ASP A 121 -20.79 -34.24 6.45
C ASP A 121 -22.31 -34.39 6.55
N ASP A 122 -23.08 -33.31 6.35
CA ASP A 122 -24.54 -33.35 6.34
C ASP A 122 -25.07 -33.61 4.91
N PRO A 123 -25.58 -34.83 4.62
CA PRO A 123 -26.03 -35.20 3.28
C PRO A 123 -27.30 -34.46 2.82
N ASP A 124 -28.01 -33.77 3.71
CA ASP A 124 -29.24 -33.01 3.40
C ASP A 124 -28.97 -31.50 3.20
N CYS A 125 -27.69 -31.09 3.18
CA CYS A 125 -27.33 -29.69 2.99
C CYS A 125 -27.26 -29.27 1.50
N GLU A 126 -28.16 -28.38 1.10
CA GLU A 126 -28.29 -27.80 -0.25
C GLU A 126 -27.33 -26.62 -0.54
N ALA A 127 -26.37 -26.31 0.34
CA ALA A 127 -25.48 -25.15 0.17
C ALA A 127 -24.38 -25.33 -0.90
N CYS A 128 -24.21 -26.55 -1.43
CA CYS A 128 -23.14 -26.91 -2.38
C CYS A 128 -23.63 -27.56 -3.69
N GLN A 129 -24.92 -27.45 -4.04
CA GLN A 129 -25.42 -27.81 -5.38
C GLN A 129 -25.13 -26.72 -6.42
#